data_AF-A0AA88YDU0-F1
#
_entry.id   AF-A0AA88YDU0-F1
#
_cell.length_a   1.000
_cell.length_b   1.000
_cell.length_c   1.000
_cell.angle_alpha   90.00
_cell.angle_beta   90.00
_cell.angle_gamma   90.00
#
_symmetry.space_group_name_H-M   'P 1'
#
loop_
_entity.id
_entity.type
_entity.pdbx_description
1 polymer ?
#
loop_
_entity_poly.entity_id
_entity_poly.type
_entity_poly.pdbx_seq_one_letter_code
_entity_poly.pdbx_strand_id
1 'polypeptide(L)'
;MLQQNNPRDLGEMYTLREIMPECVLDVVRDLYPNPPGRPYMGHISGGVELVAQNGKFRVENTLESRLNLISIQMVPELRTVLFGKNPNRRFMD
;
A
#
# COMPACT_ATOMS: atom_id res chain seq x y z
N MET A 1 37.91 -13.43 -13.71
CA MET A 1 37.42 -12.29 -12.90
C MET A 1 35.95 -12.06 -13.27
N LEU A 2 35.07 -12.96 -12.83
CA LEU A 2 33.63 -12.82 -13.00
C LEU A 2 33.14 -11.87 -11.90
N GLN A 3 32.88 -10.61 -12.25
CA GLN A 3 32.19 -9.69 -11.35
C GLN A 3 30.69 -10.01 -11.39
N GLN A 4 30.16 -10.32 -10.21
CA GLN A 4 28.77 -10.66 -9.94
C GLN A 4 27.82 -9.52 -10.31
N ASN A 5 26.83 -9.84 -11.16
CA ASN A 5 25.65 -9.00 -11.35
C ASN A 5 24.78 -9.08 -10.08
N ASN A 6 24.62 -7.94 -9.41
CA ASN A 6 23.78 -7.78 -8.21
C ASN A 6 22.36 -7.37 -8.66
N PRO A 7 21.29 -8.11 -8.31
CA PRO A 7 19.93 -7.89 -8.83
C PRO A 7 19.17 -6.76 -8.11
N ARG A 8 19.81 -5.61 -7.86
CA ARG A 8 19.18 -4.46 -7.17
C ARG A 8 18.61 -3.37 -8.10
N ASP A 9 18.49 -3.66 -9.39
CA ASP A 9 17.96 -2.76 -10.42
C ASP A 9 16.44 -2.88 -10.66
N LEU A 10 15.62 -2.97 -9.60
CA LEU A 10 14.16 -2.90 -9.76
C LEU A 10 13.52 -2.07 -8.65
N GLY A 11 13.35 -0.78 -8.92
CA GLY A 11 12.36 0.06 -8.23
C GLY A 11 12.85 1.42 -7.80
N GLU A 12 13.26 2.29 -8.73
CA GLU A 12 12.99 3.72 -8.52
C GLU A 12 11.47 3.87 -8.39
N MET A 13 10.96 3.94 -7.16
CA MET A 13 9.59 4.35 -6.93
C MET A 13 9.49 5.81 -7.33
N TYR A 14 8.74 6.07 -8.41
CA TYR A 14 8.31 7.41 -8.79
C TYR A 14 7.82 8.15 -7.55
N THR A 15 8.40 9.32 -7.30
CA THR A 15 7.91 10.18 -6.22
C THR A 15 6.52 10.68 -6.61
N LEU A 16 5.59 10.83 -5.65
CA LEU A 16 4.23 11.37 -5.92
C LEU A 16 4.24 12.68 -6.71
N ARG A 17 5.33 13.44 -6.61
CA ARG A 17 5.60 14.69 -7.31
C ARG A 17 5.78 14.53 -8.83
N GLU A 18 6.21 13.35 -9.28
CA GLU A 18 6.34 13.00 -10.71
C GLU A 18 5.03 12.45 -11.29
N ILE A 19 4.14 11.93 -10.44
CA ILE A 19 2.86 11.30 -10.85
C ILE A 19 1.72 12.32 -10.86
N MET A 20 1.70 13.29 -9.93
CA MET A 20 0.66 14.30 -9.83
C MET A 20 1.21 15.71 -10.10
N PRO A 21 0.55 16.51 -10.95
CA PRO A 21 0.91 17.91 -11.14
C PRO A 21 0.72 18.70 -9.85
N GLU A 22 1.59 19.67 -9.59
CA GLU A 22 1.61 20.41 -8.32
C GLU A 22 0.29 21.12 -7.99
N CYS A 23 -0.45 21.57 -9.01
CA CYS A 23 -1.76 22.19 -8.80
C CYS A 23 -2.78 21.27 -8.12
N VAL A 24 -2.72 19.96 -8.36
CA VAL A 24 -3.58 18.98 -7.69
C VAL A 24 -3.15 18.80 -6.24
N LEU A 25 -1.84 18.80 -5.98
CA LEU A 25 -1.30 18.69 -4.62
C LEU A 25 -1.63 19.90 -3.76
N ASP A 26 -1.68 21.10 -4.34
CA ASP A 26 -2.09 22.32 -3.62
C ASP A 26 -3.59 22.30 -3.28
N VAL A 27 -4.44 21.96 -4.26
CA VAL A 27 -5.90 21.84 -4.05
C VAL A 27 -6.23 20.78 -2.99
N VAL A 28 -5.56 19.62 -3.02
CA VAL A 28 -5.79 18.55 -2.05
C VAL A 28 -5.34 18.96 -0.65
N ARG A 29 -4.22 19.67 -0.53
CA ARG A 29 -3.72 20.19 0.77
C ARG A 29 -4.68 21.21 1.38
N ASP A 30 -5.31 22.05 0.56
CA ASP A 30 -6.29 23.03 1.02
C ASP A 30 -7.62 22.37 1.43
N LEU A 31 -8.06 21.34 0.70
CA LEU A 31 -9.30 20.62 0.99
C LEU A 31 -9.19 19.69 2.20
N TYR A 32 -8.00 19.12 2.43
CA TYR A 32 -7.73 18.15 3.48
C TYR A 32 -6.42 18.46 4.20
N PRO A 33 -6.39 19.52 5.03
CA PRO A 33 -5.18 19.91 5.74
C PRO A 33 -4.80 18.84 6.76
N ASN A 34 -3.52 18.42 6.75
CA ASN A 34 -3.01 17.54 7.79
C ASN A 34 -3.22 18.17 9.18
N PRO A 35 -3.64 17.37 10.18
CA PRO A 35 -3.72 17.86 11.54
C PRO A 35 -2.33 18.34 12.01
N PRO A 36 -2.28 19.44 12.78
CA PRO A 36 -1.02 20.04 13.21
C PRO A 36 -0.16 19.00 13.96
N GLY A 37 1.11 18.89 13.55
CA GLY A 37 2.06 17.94 14.14
C GLY A 37 2.13 16.56 13.48
N ARG A 38 1.38 16.28 12.40
CA ARG A 38 1.58 15.08 11.57
C ARG A 38 2.29 15.46 10.27
N PRO A 39 3.60 15.16 10.11
CA PRO A 39 4.28 15.35 8.84
C PRO A 39 3.60 14.52 7.77
N TYR A 40 3.41 15.07 6.58
CA TYR A 40 3.11 14.25 5.41
C TYR A 40 4.29 13.30 5.23
N MET A 41 4.09 12.02 5.53
CA MET A 41 5.09 11.01 5.22
C MET A 41 5.11 10.90 3.69
N GLY A 42 6.11 11.48 3.04
CA GLY A 42 6.31 11.40 1.58
C GLY A 42 6.61 10.00 1.06
N HIS A 43 6.30 8.96 1.84
CA HIS A 43 6.58 7.55 1.62
C HIS A 43 5.30 6.69 1.66
N ILE A 44 4.12 7.31 1.77
CA ILE A 44 2.82 6.63 1.70
C ILE A 44 2.30 6.79 0.27
N SER A 45 1.85 5.70 -0.34
CA SER A 45 1.33 5.68 -1.72
C SER A 45 0.00 6.43 -1.88
N GLY A 46 -0.65 6.78 -0.76
CA GLY A 46 -1.89 7.56 -0.69
C GLY A 46 -2.94 6.97 0.25
N GLY A 47 -4.12 7.60 0.26
CA GLY A 47 -5.25 7.24 1.11
C GLY A 47 -5.38 8.12 2.35
N VAL A 48 -6.29 7.74 3.26
CA VAL A 48 -6.66 8.57 4.41
C VAL A 48 -6.55 7.81 5.72
N GLU A 49 -6.23 8.54 6.79
CA GLU A 49 -6.27 8.05 8.16
C GLU A 49 -7.19 8.92 8.98
N LEU A 50 -8.14 8.30 9.67
CA LEU A 50 -9.09 8.98 10.53
C LEU A 50 -8.78 8.67 11.98
N VAL A 51 -8.76 9.70 12.81
CA VAL A 51 -8.53 9.58 14.26
C VAL A 51 -9.70 10.24 14.99
N ALA A 52 -10.32 9.51 15.93
CA ALA A 52 -11.45 9.98 16.71
C ALA A 52 -11.21 9.81 18.22
N GLN A 53 -12.00 10.53 19.01
CA GLN A 53 -11.95 10.56 20.48
C GLN A 53 -10.53 10.76 21.04
N ASN A 54 -9.87 11.86 20.65
CA ASN A 54 -8.56 12.22 21.16
C ASN A 54 -7.49 11.11 20.99
N GLY A 55 -7.54 10.38 19.87
CA GLY A 55 -6.55 9.33 19.58
C GLY A 55 -6.96 7.91 19.98
N LYS A 56 -8.12 7.71 20.61
CA LYS A 56 -8.56 6.37 21.04
C LYS A 56 -8.95 5.45 19.89
N PHE A 57 -9.51 6.02 18.82
CA PHE A 57 -9.91 5.26 17.64
C PHE A 57 -9.11 5.74 16.45
N ARG A 58 -8.51 4.79 15.73
CA ARG A 58 -7.74 5.03 14.50
C ARG A 58 -8.29 4.11 13.41
N VAL A 59 -8.63 4.69 12.27
CA VAL A 59 -9.07 3.97 11.09
C VAL A 59 -8.08 4.27 9.97
N GLU A 60 -7.33 3.26 9.59
CA GLU A 60 -6.31 3.34 8.53
C GLU A 60 -6.93 2.90 7.21
N ASN A 61 -7.11 3.83 6.28
CA ASN A 61 -7.60 3.57 4.94
C ASN A 61 -6.55 4.05 3.91
N THR A 62 -5.28 3.77 4.20
CA THR A 62 -4.17 3.94 3.26
C THR A 62 -4.21 2.85 2.21
N LEU A 63 -3.61 3.12 1.04
CA LEU A 63 -3.54 2.13 -0.04
C LEU A 63 -2.79 0.87 0.41
N GLU A 64 -1.70 1.01 1.17
CA GLU A 64 -0.96 -0.16 1.68
C GLU A 64 -1.81 -1.01 2.63
N SER A 65 -2.57 -0.39 3.53
CA SER A 65 -3.43 -1.11 4.48
C SER A 65 -4.50 -1.93 3.75
N ARG A 66 -5.17 -1.32 2.77
CA ARG A 66 -6.15 -2.02 1.93
C ARG A 66 -5.53 -3.17 1.14
N LEU A 67 -4.38 -2.93 0.51
CA LEU A 67 -3.68 -3.96 -0.27
C LEU A 67 -3.32 -5.16 0.63
N ASN A 68 -2.80 -4.89 1.83
CA ASN A 68 -2.40 -5.92 2.77
C ASN A 68 -3.60 -6.74 3.28
N LEU A 69 -4.74 -6.10 3.57
CA LEU A 69 -5.95 -6.80 3.98
C LEU A 69 -6.46 -7.75 2.88
N ILE A 70 -6.48 -7.28 1.64
CA ILE A 70 -6.92 -8.09 0.48
C ILE A 70 -5.91 -9.19 0.18
N SER A 71 -4.61 -8.91 0.23
CA SER A 71 -3.58 -9.89 -0.10
C SER A 71 -3.65 -11.12 0.80
N ILE A 72 -3.87 -10.93 2.10
CA ILE A 72 -4.03 -12.03 3.07
C ILE A 72 -5.23 -12.91 2.71
N GLN A 73 -6.35 -12.30 2.34
CA GLN A 73 -7.57 -13.03 1.98
C GLN A 73 -7.44 -13.78 0.66
N MET A 74 -6.67 -13.24 -0.29
CA MET A 74 -6.50 -13.78 -1.65
C MET A 74 -5.42 -14.87 -1.77
N VAL A 75 -4.59 -15.07 -0.74
CA VAL A 75 -3.51 -16.07 -0.76
C VAL A 75 -3.99 -17.49 -1.13
N PRO A 76 -5.12 -18.02 -0.61
CA PRO A 76 -5.60 -19.35 -0.97
C PRO A 76 -5.91 -19.51 -2.47
N GLU A 77 -6.57 -18.51 -3.05
CA GLU A 77 -6.93 -18.45 -4.47
C GLU A 77 -5.67 -18.34 -5.32
N LEU A 78 -4.76 -17.42 -4.98
CA LEU A 78 -3.50 -17.24 -5.70
C LEU A 78 -2.64 -18.50 -5.68
N ARG A 79 -2.57 -19.20 -4.55
CA ARG A 79 -1.86 -20.50 -4.46
C ARG A 79 -2.47 -21.50 -5.44
N THR A 80 -3.79 -21.55 -5.54
CA THR A 80 -4.49 -22.48 -6.44
C THR A 80 -4.29 -22.11 -7.90
N VAL A 81 -4.28 -20.82 -8.25
CA VAL A 81 -4.03 -20.33 -9.61
C VAL A 81 -2.58 -20.60 -10.05
N LEU A 82 -1.61 -20.36 -9.16
CA LEU A 82 -0.18 -20.49 -9.48
C LEU A 82 0.31 -21.95 -9.47
N PHE A 83 -0.17 -22.75 -8.51
CA PHE A 83 0.37 -24.11 -8.28
C PHE A 83 -0.66 -25.22 -8.54
N GLY A 84 -1.87 -24.85 -8.95
CA GLY A 84 -2.97 -25.79 -9.13
C GLY A 84 -3.64 -26.20 -7.82
N LYS A 85 -4.73 -26.96 -7.95
CA LYS A 85 -5.47 -27.51 -6.81
C LYS A 85 -4.65 -28.63 -6.14
N ASN A 86 -4.67 -28.68 -4.81
CA ASN A 86 -4.07 -29.79 -4.07
C ASN A 86 -4.90 -31.08 -4.30
N PRO A 87 -4.35 -32.13 -4.94
CA PRO A 87 -5.09 -33.37 -5.22
C PRO A 87 -5.47 -34.14 -3.95
N ASN A 88 -4.79 -33.89 -2.84
CA ASN A 88 -5.08 -34.54 -1.55
C ASN A 88 -6.16 -33.80 -0.73
N ARG A 89 -6.65 -32.63 -1.19
CA ARG A 89 -7.70 -31.89 -0.46
C ARG A 89 -9.06 -32.50 -0.76
N ARG A 90 -9.61 -33.22 0.21
CA ARG A 90 -10.86 -34.00 0.07
C ARG A 90 -12.14 -33.21 0.38
N PHE A 91 -12.03 -32.14 1.17
CA PHE A 91 -13.18 -31.36 1.63
C PHE A 91 -12.92 -29.86 1.42
N MET A 92 -13.96 -29.15 0.98
CA MET A 92 -13.95 -27.70 0.73
C MET A 92 -14.79 -26.92 1.74
N ASP A 93 -15.45 -27.65 2.63
CA ASP A 93 -16.48 -27.21 3.58
C ASP A 93 -15.86 -26.65 4.87
#